data_AF-A0A969F5M1-F1
#
_entry.id   AF-A0A969F5M1-F1
#
_cell.length_a   1.000
_cell.length_b   1.000
_cell.length_c   1.000
_cell.angle_alpha   90.00
_cell.angle_beta   90.00
_cell.angle_gamma   90.00
#
_symmetry.space_group_name_H-M   'P 1'
#
loop_
_entity.id
_entity.type
_entity.pdbx_description
1 polymer ?
#
loop_
_entity_poly.entity_id
_entity_poly.type
_entity_poly.pdbx_seq_one_letter_code
_entity_poly.pdbx_strand_id
1 'polypeptide(L)'
;MSLYTGGKKAGRGWNAIAVLWDGAQGIGWLATDNFLSGTAPPDYLLDIMTLYGDTIGHLIGRKRYAEKERLFQQHLQILQEVNLELSRVQNMDDLYRHAIEQGRKALGFDRIGLLLYEQTANTMRGTFGTDDKGQLRDERYFQQEVTDPDILAVIKEKKRLGFWQAKPLLDEGKPVGKGWNAMDPLVV
;
A
#
# COMPACT_ATOMS: atom_id res chain seq x y z
N MET A 1 23.34 -28.51 -25.90
CA MET A 1 21.98 -28.68 -25.32
C MET A 1 20.92 -28.24 -26.34
N SER A 2 19.63 -28.59 -26.18
CA SER A 2 18.55 -28.00 -27.00
C SER A 2 18.17 -26.62 -26.47
N LEU A 3 17.99 -25.64 -27.35
CA LEU A 3 17.55 -24.28 -27.02
C LEU A 3 16.05 -24.13 -27.29
N TYR A 4 15.37 -23.29 -26.52
CA TYR A 4 13.91 -23.11 -26.58
C TYR A 4 13.54 -21.62 -26.61
N THR A 5 12.49 -21.31 -27.36
CA THR A 5 11.89 -19.96 -27.43
C THR A 5 10.38 -20.10 -27.39
N GLY A 6 9.70 -19.40 -26.48
CA GLY A 6 8.24 -19.50 -26.32
C GLY A 6 7.73 -20.94 -26.09
N GLY A 7 8.51 -21.76 -25.38
CA GLY A 7 8.19 -23.17 -25.11
C GLY A 7 8.43 -24.14 -26.27
N LYS A 8 8.84 -23.67 -27.46
CA LYS A 8 9.14 -24.52 -28.62
C LYS A 8 10.65 -24.68 -28.78
N LYS A 9 11.08 -25.86 -29.22
CA LYS A 9 12.49 -26.13 -29.53
C LYS A 9 12.93 -25.25 -30.71
N ALA A 10 13.87 -24.36 -30.46
CA ALA A 10 14.41 -23.43 -31.44
C ALA A 10 15.64 -24.02 -32.14
N GLY A 11 16.50 -24.75 -31.41
CA GLY A 11 17.75 -25.27 -31.99
C GLY A 11 18.61 -26.06 -31.01
N ARG A 12 19.92 -26.09 -31.27
CA ARG A 12 20.93 -26.66 -30.38
C ARG A 12 22.07 -25.68 -30.18
N GLY A 13 22.59 -25.60 -28.96
CA GLY A 13 23.65 -24.68 -28.56
C GLY A 13 23.99 -24.80 -27.07
N TRP A 14 24.66 -23.79 -26.54
CA TRP A 14 24.82 -23.57 -25.11
C TRP A 14 23.90 -22.45 -24.66
N ASN A 15 23.53 -22.48 -23.38
CA ASN A 15 22.84 -21.39 -22.71
C ASN A 15 23.49 -21.15 -21.34
N ALA A 16 23.37 -19.93 -20.85
CA ALA A 16 23.85 -19.52 -19.54
C ALA A 16 22.85 -18.58 -18.88
N ILE A 17 22.86 -18.58 -17.55
CA ILE A 17 22.05 -17.68 -16.73
C ILE A 17 22.93 -17.07 -15.66
N ALA A 18 22.85 -15.76 -15.50
CA ALA A 18 23.39 -15.02 -14.37
C ALA A 18 22.22 -14.49 -13.56
N VAL A 19 22.31 -14.59 -12.24
CA VAL A 19 21.30 -14.04 -11.34
C VAL A 19 21.55 -12.54 -11.22
N LEU A 20 20.48 -11.75 -11.24
CA LEU A 20 20.53 -10.32 -10.98
C LEU A 20 20.45 -10.13 -9.47
N TRP A 21 21.59 -9.84 -8.83
CA TRP A 21 21.66 -9.68 -7.38
C TRP A 21 21.48 -8.23 -6.94
N ASP A 22 20.62 -8.00 -5.94
CA ASP A 22 20.58 -6.78 -5.13
C ASP A 22 20.97 -7.16 -3.69
N GLY A 23 22.25 -6.98 -3.35
CA GLY A 23 22.83 -7.55 -2.14
C GLY A 23 22.68 -9.08 -2.11
N ALA A 24 22.05 -9.62 -1.06
CA ALA A 24 21.80 -11.06 -0.95
C ALA A 24 20.50 -11.52 -1.66
N GLN A 25 19.72 -10.61 -2.23
CA GLN A 25 18.44 -10.92 -2.85
C GLN A 25 18.57 -11.11 -4.36
N GLY A 26 18.20 -12.30 -4.85
CA GLY A 26 18.10 -12.56 -6.29
C GLY A 26 16.78 -11.99 -6.83
N ILE A 27 16.86 -10.96 -7.68
CA ILE A 27 15.69 -10.21 -8.16
C ILE A 27 15.30 -10.52 -9.61
N GLY A 28 16.07 -11.39 -10.27
CA GLY A 28 15.79 -11.83 -11.64
C GLY A 28 16.96 -12.59 -12.25
N TRP A 29 16.88 -12.77 -13.57
CA TRP A 29 17.86 -13.54 -14.35
C TRP A 29 18.22 -12.79 -15.62
N LEU A 30 19.50 -12.79 -15.97
CA LEU A 30 19.97 -12.53 -17.31
C LEU A 30 20.22 -13.90 -17.97
N ALA A 31 19.51 -14.19 -19.05
CA ALA A 31 19.69 -15.42 -19.81
C ALA A 31 20.29 -15.11 -21.18
N THR A 32 21.19 -15.96 -21.64
CA THR A 32 21.78 -15.86 -22.99
C THR A 32 22.03 -17.25 -23.57
N ASP A 33 22.15 -17.30 -24.88
CA ASP A 33 22.50 -18.48 -25.65
C ASP A 33 23.26 -18.07 -26.91
N ASN A 34 23.74 -19.07 -27.67
CA ASN A 34 24.45 -18.85 -28.93
C ASN A 34 23.67 -19.27 -30.16
N PHE A 35 22.34 -19.22 -30.15
CA PHE A 35 21.53 -19.67 -31.28
C PHE A 35 21.95 -19.00 -32.60
N LEU A 36 22.39 -17.74 -32.56
CA LEU A 36 22.82 -16.98 -33.73
C LEU A 36 24.22 -17.34 -34.23
N SER A 37 25.21 -17.49 -33.34
CA SER A 37 26.61 -17.72 -33.74
C SER A 37 26.97 -19.21 -33.85
N GLY A 38 26.31 -20.07 -33.09
CA GLY A 38 26.64 -21.49 -32.96
C GLY A 38 28.01 -21.77 -32.31
N THR A 39 28.78 -20.74 -31.96
CA THR A 39 30.14 -20.86 -31.41
C THR A 39 30.13 -21.06 -29.91
N ALA A 40 31.10 -21.81 -29.37
CA ALA A 40 31.33 -21.90 -27.93
C ALA A 40 31.63 -20.51 -27.34
N PRO A 41 31.25 -20.24 -26.08
CA PRO A 41 31.60 -18.97 -25.45
C PRO A 41 33.11 -18.95 -25.19
N PRO A 42 33.79 -17.80 -25.37
CA PRO A 42 35.13 -17.61 -24.82
C PRO A 42 35.10 -17.81 -23.29
N ASP A 43 36.19 -18.31 -22.71
CA ASP A 43 36.25 -18.67 -21.29
C ASP A 43 35.86 -17.49 -20.36
N TYR A 44 36.25 -16.27 -20.73
CA TYR A 44 35.96 -15.05 -19.96
C TYR A 44 34.50 -14.58 -20.02
N LEU A 45 33.70 -15.07 -20.98
CA LEU A 45 32.36 -14.53 -21.24
C LEU A 45 31.41 -14.78 -20.07
N LEU A 46 31.54 -15.92 -19.40
CA LEU A 46 30.70 -16.28 -18.25
C LEU A 46 31.05 -15.43 -17.01
N ASP A 47 32.32 -15.07 -16.83
CA ASP A 47 32.75 -14.15 -15.78
C ASP A 47 32.19 -12.74 -16.03
N ILE A 48 32.30 -12.24 -17.26
CA ILE A 48 31.68 -10.95 -17.65
C ILE A 48 30.17 -11.00 -17.43
N MET A 49 29.52 -12.09 -17.81
CA MET A 49 28.07 -12.25 -17.64
C MET A 49 27.66 -12.20 -16.16
N THR A 50 28.47 -12.79 -15.28
CA THR A 50 28.25 -12.75 -13.83
C THR A 50 28.37 -11.32 -13.30
N LEU A 51 29.48 -10.63 -13.62
CA LEU A 51 29.71 -9.24 -13.20
C LEU A 51 28.64 -8.27 -13.76
N TYR A 52 28.19 -8.52 -14.99
CA TYR A 52 27.14 -7.73 -15.61
C TYR A 52 25.77 -7.99 -14.95
N GLY A 53 25.48 -9.23 -14.58
CA GLY A 53 24.31 -9.60 -13.79
C GLY A 53 24.26 -8.88 -12.43
N ASP A 54 25.39 -8.86 -11.71
CA ASP A 54 25.53 -8.11 -10.45
C ASP A 54 25.29 -6.61 -10.65
N THR A 55 25.89 -6.04 -11.70
CA THR A 55 25.75 -4.62 -12.02
C THR A 55 24.30 -4.25 -12.31
N ILE A 56 23.61 -5.02 -13.15
CA ILE A 56 22.19 -4.79 -13.46
C ILE A 56 21.33 -4.96 -12.21
N GLY A 57 21.56 -6.00 -11.42
CA GLY A 57 20.82 -6.26 -10.19
C GLY A 57 20.89 -5.08 -9.23
N HIS A 58 22.11 -4.57 -8.98
CA HIS A 58 22.33 -3.39 -8.16
C HIS A 58 21.63 -2.13 -8.70
N LEU A 59 21.69 -1.90 -10.02
CA LEU A 59 21.04 -0.73 -10.64
C LEU A 59 19.51 -0.80 -10.57
N ILE A 60 18.92 -1.98 -10.77
CA ILE A 60 17.47 -2.19 -10.63
C ILE A 60 17.05 -1.93 -9.18
N GLY A 61 17.76 -2.50 -8.20
CA GLY A 61 17.56 -2.25 -6.77
C GLY A 61 17.56 -0.76 -6.46
N ARG A 62 18.65 -0.07 -6.83
CA ARG A 62 18.80 1.37 -6.63
C ARG A 62 17.67 2.19 -7.25
N LYS A 63 17.27 1.87 -8.49
CA LYS A 63 16.18 2.59 -9.17
C LYS A 63 14.83 2.37 -8.46
N ARG A 64 14.53 1.14 -8.02
CA ARG A 64 13.32 0.82 -7.24
C ARG A 64 13.29 1.57 -5.91
N TYR A 65 14.42 1.65 -5.20
CA TYR A 65 14.51 2.43 -3.95
C TYR A 65 14.29 3.92 -4.19
N ALA A 66 14.94 4.50 -5.20
CA ALA A 66 14.76 5.91 -5.54
C ALA A 66 13.30 6.24 -5.93
N GLU A 67 12.62 5.35 -6.63
CA GLU A 67 11.21 5.52 -6.99
C GLU A 67 10.29 5.45 -5.77
N LYS A 68 10.51 4.49 -4.86
CA LYS A 68 9.78 4.40 -3.58
C LYS A 68 9.96 5.65 -2.74
N GLU A 69 11.19 6.15 -2.62
CA GLU A 69 11.48 7.38 -1.88
C GLU A 69 10.77 8.57 -2.51
N ARG A 70 10.82 8.70 -3.84
CA ARG A 70 10.11 9.77 -4.56
C ARG A 70 8.60 9.72 -4.30
N LEU A 71 7.98 8.55 -4.38
CA LEU A 71 6.55 8.37 -4.10
C LEU A 71 6.23 8.73 -2.65
N PHE A 72 7.07 8.34 -1.70
CA PHE A 72 6.91 8.69 -0.29
C PHE A 72 6.98 10.21 -0.06
N GLN A 73 7.96 10.88 -0.66
CA GLN A 73 8.08 12.34 -0.59
C GLN A 73 6.87 13.05 -1.22
N GLN A 74 6.33 12.53 -2.32
CA GLN A 74 5.09 13.05 -2.92
C GLN A 74 3.89 12.93 -1.96
N HIS A 75 3.73 11.80 -1.28
CA HIS A 75 2.66 11.67 -0.27
C HIS A 75 2.84 12.62 0.92
N LEU A 76 4.07 12.89 1.35
CA LEU A 76 4.34 13.88 2.41
C LEU A 76 3.99 15.31 1.97
N GLN A 77 4.26 15.65 0.71
CA GLN A 77 3.88 16.95 0.15
C GLN A 77 2.37 17.13 0.13
N ILE A 78 1.64 16.12 -0.37
CA ILE A 78 0.16 16.14 -0.38
C ILE A 78 -0.39 16.27 1.04
N LEU A 79 0.16 15.52 2.01
CA LEU A 79 -0.27 15.62 3.40
C LEU A 79 -0.04 17.02 3.98
N GLN A 80 1.09 17.65 3.65
CA GLN A 80 1.39 19.01 4.08
C GLN A 80 0.41 20.03 3.47
N GLU A 81 0.07 19.89 2.19
CA GLU A 81 -0.93 20.72 1.51
C GLU A 81 -2.30 20.58 2.17
N VAL A 82 -2.76 19.34 2.40
CA VAL A 82 -4.01 19.05 3.12
C VAL A 82 -4.00 19.67 4.51
N ASN A 83 -2.92 19.54 5.28
CA ASN A 83 -2.80 20.16 6.60
C ASN A 83 -2.95 21.69 6.54
N LEU A 84 -2.32 22.34 5.55
CA LEU A 84 -2.43 23.78 5.37
C LEU A 84 -3.86 24.21 5.00
N GLU A 85 -4.53 23.47 4.11
CA GLU A 85 -5.92 23.71 3.76
C GLU A 85 -6.85 23.58 4.96
N LEU A 86 -6.76 22.47 5.70
CA LEU A 86 -7.58 22.22 6.89
C LEU A 86 -7.31 23.26 8.00
N SER A 87 -6.07 23.75 8.13
CA SER A 87 -5.73 24.77 9.14
C SER A 87 -6.40 26.13 8.92
N ARG A 88 -6.83 26.42 7.69
CA ARG A 88 -7.49 27.69 7.33
C ARG A 88 -9.00 27.65 7.54
N VAL A 89 -9.57 26.46 7.74
CA VAL A 89 -11.01 26.29 7.96
C VAL A 89 -11.39 26.88 9.32
N GLN A 90 -12.40 27.73 9.34
CA GLN A 90 -12.73 28.55 10.51
C GLN A 90 -13.70 27.88 11.49
N ASN A 91 -14.49 26.90 11.03
CA ASN A 91 -15.50 26.25 11.84
C ASN A 91 -15.32 24.72 11.85
N MET A 92 -15.75 24.10 12.93
CA MET A 92 -15.54 22.66 13.15
C MET A 92 -16.29 21.79 12.14
N ASP A 93 -17.49 22.20 11.72
CA ASP A 93 -18.32 21.39 10.82
C ASP A 93 -17.68 21.30 9.43
N ASP A 94 -17.23 22.43 8.89
CA ASP A 94 -16.44 22.45 7.67
C ASP A 94 -15.10 21.73 7.86
N LEU A 95 -14.45 21.83 9.02
CA LEU A 95 -13.18 21.13 9.24
C LEU A 95 -13.37 19.61 9.12
N TYR A 96 -14.42 19.07 9.76
CA TYR A 96 -14.75 17.66 9.68
C TYR A 96 -15.10 17.24 8.25
N ARG A 97 -15.96 18.01 7.58
CA ARG A 97 -16.36 17.74 6.20
C ARG A 97 -15.15 17.74 5.25
N HIS A 98 -14.29 18.76 5.31
CA HIS A 98 -13.11 18.85 4.46
C HIS A 98 -12.08 17.77 4.79
N ALA A 99 -11.93 17.37 6.06
CA ALA A 99 -11.02 16.28 6.43
C ALA A 99 -11.38 14.95 5.73
N ILE A 100 -12.68 14.64 5.62
CA ILE A 100 -13.17 13.46 4.90
C ILE A 100 -12.97 13.60 3.39
N GLU A 101 -13.34 14.75 2.82
CA GLU A 101 -13.18 15.02 1.39
C GLU A 101 -11.71 14.93 0.95
N GLN A 102 -10.80 15.53 1.71
CA GLN A 102 -9.36 15.51 1.43
C GLN A 102 -8.75 14.12 1.68
N GLY A 103 -9.20 13.41 2.71
CA GLY A 103 -8.82 12.03 2.95
C GLY A 103 -9.14 11.12 1.75
N ARG A 104 -10.32 11.29 1.13
CA ARG A 104 -10.70 10.56 -0.09
C ARG A 104 -9.94 11.02 -1.33
N LYS A 105 -9.96 12.31 -1.62
CA LYS A 105 -9.50 12.85 -2.90
C LYS A 105 -7.98 12.98 -3.00
N ALA A 106 -7.35 13.48 -1.94
CA ALA A 106 -5.92 13.79 -1.94
C ALA A 106 -5.08 12.64 -1.35
N LEU A 107 -5.52 12.05 -0.23
CA LEU A 107 -4.76 10.99 0.46
C LEU A 107 -5.11 9.56 -0.01
N GLY A 108 -6.18 9.40 -0.78
CA GLY A 108 -6.53 8.14 -1.45
C GLY A 108 -7.12 7.05 -0.56
N PHE A 109 -7.64 7.37 0.64
CA PHE A 109 -8.24 6.37 1.54
C PHE A 109 -9.55 5.82 0.98
N ASP A 110 -9.70 4.54 0.63
CA ASP A 110 -10.92 4.02 -0.03
C ASP A 110 -12.26 4.36 0.66
N ARG A 111 -12.33 4.25 1.98
CA ARG A 111 -13.42 4.74 2.84
C ARG A 111 -12.83 5.35 4.10
N ILE A 112 -13.42 6.43 4.59
CA ILE A 112 -12.94 7.16 5.77
C ILE A 112 -14.12 7.77 6.51
N GLY A 113 -14.05 7.81 7.83
CA GLY A 113 -14.91 8.67 8.63
C GLY A 113 -14.25 9.11 9.91
N LEU A 114 -14.87 10.11 10.51
CA LEU A 114 -14.35 10.83 11.65
C LEU A 114 -15.36 10.72 12.79
N LEU A 115 -14.98 9.99 13.83
CA LEU A 115 -15.74 9.84 15.05
C LEU A 115 -15.05 10.57 16.19
N LEU A 116 -15.83 11.30 16.99
CA LEU A 116 -15.37 11.94 18.21
C LEU A 116 -15.62 10.99 19.38
N TYR A 117 -14.62 10.83 20.25
CA TYR A 117 -14.72 9.98 21.43
C TYR A 117 -14.83 10.82 22.71
N GLU A 118 -15.88 10.58 23.49
CA GLU A 118 -16.08 11.16 24.81
C GLU A 118 -15.71 10.14 25.90
N GLN A 119 -14.57 10.36 26.54
CA GLN A 119 -13.96 9.41 27.48
C GLN A 119 -14.77 9.19 28.76
N THR A 120 -15.45 10.22 29.27
CA THR A 120 -16.26 10.15 30.51
C THR A 120 -17.49 9.28 30.34
N ALA A 121 -18.16 9.39 29.20
CA ALA A 121 -19.34 8.62 28.85
C ALA A 121 -19.00 7.28 28.16
N ASN A 122 -17.73 7.07 27.78
CA ASN A 122 -17.29 5.95 26.94
C ASN A 122 -18.09 5.87 25.62
N THR A 123 -18.40 7.01 25.00
CA THR A 123 -19.20 7.04 23.76
C THR A 123 -18.41 7.58 22.57
N MET A 124 -18.69 7.05 21.39
CA MET A 124 -18.30 7.62 20.10
C MET A 124 -19.49 8.28 19.42
N ARG A 125 -19.28 9.44 18.82
CA ARG A 125 -20.26 10.18 18.03
C ARG A 125 -19.72 10.46 16.63
N GLY A 126 -20.51 10.16 15.62
CA GLY A 126 -20.16 10.44 14.23
C GLY A 126 -20.10 11.93 13.91
N THR A 127 -19.34 12.28 12.87
CA THR A 127 -19.32 13.63 12.29
C THR A 127 -19.66 13.53 10.80
N PHE A 128 -18.64 13.41 9.95
CA PHE A 128 -18.76 13.05 8.54
C PHE A 128 -17.98 11.77 8.27
N GLY A 129 -18.39 11.07 7.23
CA GLY A 129 -17.73 9.88 6.73
C GLY A 129 -18.05 9.63 5.27
N THR A 130 -17.89 8.38 4.85
CA THR A 130 -18.20 7.97 3.47
C THR A 130 -19.06 6.72 3.43
N ASP A 131 -20.03 6.72 2.52
CA ASP A 131 -20.87 5.56 2.24
C ASP A 131 -20.08 4.39 1.59
N ASP A 132 -20.77 3.28 1.31
CA ASP A 132 -20.23 2.11 0.60
C ASP A 132 -19.70 2.40 -0.82
N LYS A 133 -20.06 3.56 -1.40
CA LYS A 133 -19.57 4.05 -2.69
C LYS A 133 -18.47 5.10 -2.54
N GLY A 134 -18.05 5.41 -1.32
CA GLY A 134 -17.01 6.39 -1.02
C GLY A 134 -17.47 7.85 -1.16
N GLN A 135 -18.77 8.12 -1.21
CA GLN A 135 -19.34 9.46 -1.26
C GLN A 135 -19.49 10.03 0.15
N LEU A 136 -19.31 11.34 0.28
CA LEU A 136 -19.45 12.05 1.55
C LEU A 136 -20.84 11.83 2.15
N ARG A 137 -20.87 11.48 3.44
CA ARG A 137 -22.08 11.30 4.24
C ARG A 137 -21.96 12.05 5.57
N ASP A 138 -23.03 12.70 5.98
CA ASP A 138 -23.19 13.23 7.34
C ASP A 138 -23.59 12.08 8.26
N GLU A 139 -22.81 11.82 9.31
CA GLU A 139 -22.96 10.71 10.23
C GLU A 139 -23.27 11.18 11.66
N ARG A 140 -23.69 12.44 11.85
CA ARG A 140 -24.02 12.99 13.19
C ARG A 140 -25.19 12.30 13.88
N TYR A 141 -25.99 11.54 13.13
CA TYR A 141 -27.04 10.67 13.68
C TYR A 141 -26.47 9.47 14.45
N PHE A 142 -25.20 9.13 14.22
CA PHE A 142 -24.55 7.98 14.83
C PHE A 142 -23.97 8.31 16.21
N GLN A 143 -24.39 7.55 17.22
CA GLN A 143 -23.81 7.57 18.56
C GLN A 143 -23.91 6.19 19.21
N GLN A 144 -22.80 5.70 19.75
CA GLN A 144 -22.75 4.40 20.45
C GLN A 144 -21.72 4.39 21.59
N GLU A 145 -21.90 3.47 22.53
CA GLU A 145 -20.87 3.14 23.53
C GLU A 145 -19.71 2.37 22.87
N VAL A 146 -18.48 2.64 23.30
CA VAL A 146 -17.30 1.91 22.84
C VAL A 146 -17.16 0.62 23.64
N THR A 147 -17.63 -0.48 23.06
CA THR A 147 -17.58 -1.80 23.69
C THR A 147 -16.54 -2.74 23.06
N ASP A 148 -16.05 -2.44 21.84
CA ASP A 148 -15.04 -3.26 21.16
C ASP A 148 -13.72 -3.25 21.96
N PRO A 149 -13.26 -4.42 22.49
CA PRO A 149 -12.03 -4.52 23.25
C PRO A 149 -10.78 -4.06 22.49
N ASP A 150 -10.77 -4.22 21.17
CA ASP A 150 -9.66 -3.81 20.32
C ASP A 150 -9.52 -2.28 20.29
N ILE A 151 -10.64 -1.58 20.13
CA ILE A 151 -10.68 -0.11 20.13
C ILE A 151 -10.32 0.41 21.53
N LEU A 152 -10.89 -0.19 22.58
CA LEU A 152 -10.58 0.15 23.97
C LEU A 152 -9.10 -0.05 24.30
N ALA A 153 -8.46 -1.10 23.79
CA ALA A 153 -7.03 -1.33 23.98
C ALA A 153 -6.18 -0.23 23.33
N VAL A 154 -6.52 0.21 22.10
CA VAL A 154 -5.82 1.31 21.42
C VAL A 154 -5.92 2.61 22.22
N ILE A 155 -7.11 2.94 22.73
CA ILE A 155 -7.35 4.14 23.54
C ILE A 155 -6.59 4.05 24.87
N LYS A 156 -6.74 2.92 25.59
CA LYS A 156 -6.13 2.70 26.91
C LYS A 156 -4.60 2.72 26.86
N GLU A 157 -4.02 2.10 25.84
CA GLU A 157 -2.57 2.06 25.64
C GLU A 157 -2.02 3.32 24.93
N LYS A 158 -2.88 4.29 24.59
CA LYS A 158 -2.52 5.51 23.87
C LYS A 158 -1.74 5.23 22.58
N LYS A 159 -2.11 4.14 21.89
CA LYS A 159 -1.53 3.80 20.60
C LYS A 159 -1.93 4.83 19.56
N ARG A 160 -1.00 5.16 18.66
CA ARG A 160 -1.25 6.08 17.53
C ARG A 160 -2.04 5.43 16.39
N LEU A 161 -2.00 4.09 16.30
CA LEU A 161 -2.64 3.32 15.25
C LEU A 161 -3.09 1.97 15.80
N GLY A 162 -4.36 1.64 15.56
CA GLY A 162 -4.86 0.27 15.60
C GLY A 162 -4.92 -0.30 14.20
N PHE A 163 -4.42 -1.51 14.01
CA PHE A 163 -4.47 -2.19 12.71
C PHE A 163 -4.85 -3.64 12.91
N TRP A 164 -5.91 -4.07 12.22
CA TRP A 164 -6.45 -5.42 12.32
C TRP A 164 -6.72 -5.97 10.93
N GLN A 165 -6.26 -7.21 10.68
CA GLN A 165 -6.47 -7.88 9.40
C GLN A 165 -7.81 -8.63 9.41
N ALA A 166 -8.59 -8.47 8.32
CA ALA A 166 -9.80 -9.25 8.02
C ALA A 166 -10.96 -9.14 9.02
N LYS A 167 -11.50 -7.92 9.25
CA LYS A 167 -12.81 -7.73 9.90
C LYS A 167 -13.94 -7.64 8.84
N PRO A 168 -15.18 -8.04 9.15
CA PRO A 168 -16.33 -7.73 8.31
C PRO A 168 -16.43 -6.22 8.10
N LEU A 169 -16.59 -5.79 6.85
CA LEU A 169 -16.92 -4.39 6.55
C LEU A 169 -18.41 -4.20 6.77
N LEU A 170 -18.75 -3.26 7.64
CA LEU A 170 -20.11 -2.88 7.89
C LEU A 170 -20.38 -1.49 7.28
N ASP A 171 -21.62 -1.26 6.88
CA ASP A 171 -22.18 0.07 6.65
C ASP A 171 -23.55 0.12 7.32
N GLU A 172 -23.73 1.03 8.28
CA GLU A 172 -24.93 1.10 9.14
C GLU A 172 -25.28 -0.25 9.80
N GLY A 173 -24.28 -0.95 10.34
CA GLY A 173 -24.45 -2.27 10.96
C GLY A 173 -24.72 -3.43 9.99
N LYS A 174 -24.83 -3.18 8.67
CA LYS A 174 -25.05 -4.24 7.66
C LYS A 174 -23.74 -4.65 7.00
N PRO A 175 -23.50 -5.96 6.80
CA PRO A 175 -22.29 -6.43 6.12
C PRO A 175 -22.30 -6.04 4.64
N VAL A 176 -21.35 -5.21 4.23
CA VAL A 176 -21.16 -4.78 2.83
C VAL A 176 -19.95 -5.45 2.16
N GLY A 177 -19.16 -6.22 2.91
CA GLY A 177 -18.05 -7.01 2.34
C GLY A 177 -17.04 -7.50 3.38
N LYS A 178 -15.88 -7.96 2.90
CA LYS A 178 -14.71 -8.32 3.71
C LYS A 178 -13.58 -7.31 3.42
N GLY A 179 -12.95 -6.74 4.46
CA GLY A 179 -11.95 -5.68 4.30
C GLY A 179 -11.48 -5.07 5.62
N TRP A 180 -10.97 -3.83 5.59
CA TRP A 180 -10.46 -3.13 6.79
C TRP A 180 -11.57 -2.26 7.40
N ASN A 181 -12.02 -2.60 8.61
CA ASN A 181 -13.06 -1.85 9.31
C ASN A 181 -12.42 -0.96 10.40
N ALA A 182 -12.47 0.37 10.19
CA ALA A 182 -12.25 1.38 11.22
C ALA A 182 -13.54 2.18 11.53
N MET A 183 -14.66 1.74 10.99
CA MET A 183 -15.95 2.42 10.97
C MET A 183 -17.05 1.44 11.38
N ASP A 184 -17.38 1.52 12.67
CA ASP A 184 -18.62 1.06 13.31
C ASP A 184 -18.61 -0.37 13.92
N PRO A 185 -18.97 -0.52 15.22
CA PRO A 185 -19.02 -1.80 15.92
C PRO A 185 -20.14 -2.70 15.42
N LEU A 186 -19.97 -3.99 15.67
CA LEU A 186 -21.01 -4.99 15.58
C LEU A 186 -22.26 -4.52 16.37
N VAL A 187 -23.38 -4.36 15.67
CA VAL A 187 -24.70 -4.37 16.32
C VAL A 187 -24.89 -5.78 16.87
N VAL A 188 -24.90 -5.91 18.19
CA VAL A 188 -25.51 -7.06 18.89
C VAL A 188 -26.73 -6.56 19.62
#